data_AF-L5KHT7-F1
#
_entry.id   AF-L5KHT7-F1
#
_cell.length_a   1.000
_cell.length_b   1.000
_cell.length_c   1.000
_cell.angle_alpha   90.00
_cell.angle_beta   90.00
_cell.angle_gamma   90.00
#
_symmetry.space_group_name_H-M   'P 1'
#
loop_
_entity.id
_entity.type
_entity.pdbx_description
1 polymer ?
#
loop_
_entity_poly.entity_id
_entity_poly.type
_entity_poly.pdbx_seq_one_letter_code
_entity_poly.pdbx_strand_id
1 'polypeptide(L)'
;MDAQGFDWLLVPLHQLVSWGAAGAMVFGGVVPYIPQYRDIRRTQNADGFSTYVCLVLLVANILRILFWFGRRFEAPLLWQSIVMTGAMLLMLKLCTEVRAASELSARRHFFAAADNKDEETKVPPRRPHLDFDPRHFWHWSSFADYVQCVLAFTGAAGYITYLSIDSAMFVETLGFLAVLLEAMMGVPQLCRNHRHRSTEGMR
;
A
#
# COMPACT_ATOMS: atom_id res chain seq x y z
N MET A 1 -28.14 -28.45 39.64
CA MET A 1 -28.01 -28.62 38.18
C MET A 1 -27.17 -27.46 37.70
N ASP A 2 -25.86 -27.68 37.69
CA ASP A 2 -24.92 -26.71 38.24
C ASP A 2 -24.24 -25.88 37.15
N ALA A 3 -24.26 -24.56 37.34
CA ALA A 3 -23.68 -23.55 36.46
C ALA A 3 -22.20 -23.80 36.12
N GLN A 4 -21.48 -24.56 36.95
CA GLN A 4 -20.06 -24.92 36.76
C GLN A 4 -19.79 -25.78 35.51
N GLY A 5 -20.77 -26.56 35.03
CA GLY A 5 -20.60 -27.38 33.83
C GLY A 5 -20.62 -26.56 32.52
N PHE A 6 -21.32 -25.43 32.53
CA PHE A 6 -21.41 -24.54 31.37
C PHE A 6 -20.16 -23.66 31.22
N ASP A 7 -19.56 -23.23 32.34
CA ASP A 7 -18.35 -22.40 32.34
C ASP A 7 -17.14 -23.10 31.68
N TRP A 8 -17.00 -24.41 31.86
CA TRP A 8 -15.93 -25.21 31.22
C TRP A 8 -16.07 -25.29 29.68
N LEU A 9 -17.29 -25.18 29.14
CA LEU A 9 -17.53 -25.13 27.68
C LEU A 9 -17.46 -23.70 27.14
N LEU A 10 -17.90 -22.71 27.93
CA LEU A 10 -17.89 -21.30 27.56
C LEU A 10 -16.47 -20.75 27.42
N VAL A 11 -15.52 -21.19 28.25
CA VAL A 11 -14.11 -20.75 28.18
C VAL A 11 -13.44 -21.14 26.84
N PRO A 12 -13.42 -22.42 26.39
CA PRO A 12 -12.83 -22.78 25.11
C PRO A 12 -13.62 -22.23 23.93
N LEU A 13 -14.95 -22.09 24.05
CA LEU A 13 -15.76 -21.45 23.01
C LEU A 13 -15.40 -19.97 22.86
N HIS A 14 -15.26 -19.23 23.97
CA HIS A 14 -14.85 -17.83 23.96
C HIS A 14 -13.41 -17.66 23.43
N GLN A 15 -12.51 -18.60 23.74
CA GLN A 15 -11.16 -18.63 23.15
C GLN A 15 -11.22 -18.89 21.64
N LEU A 16 -12.01 -19.84 21.17
CA LEU A 16 -12.16 -20.09 19.73
C LEU A 16 -12.76 -18.87 19.01
N VAL A 17 -13.76 -18.21 19.61
CA VAL A 17 -14.37 -17.00 19.07
C VAL A 17 -13.37 -15.84 19.07
N SER A 18 -12.58 -15.66 20.13
CA SER A 18 -11.57 -14.58 20.21
C SER A 18 -10.43 -14.80 19.21
N TRP A 19 -9.95 -16.04 19.07
CA TRP A 19 -8.95 -16.40 18.06
C TRP A 19 -9.47 -16.24 16.64
N GLY A 20 -10.73 -16.63 16.40
CA GLY A 20 -11.42 -16.40 15.13
C GLY A 20 -11.58 -14.92 14.81
N ALA A 21 -12.00 -14.11 15.78
CA ALA A 21 -12.15 -12.67 15.64
C ALA A 21 -10.79 -11.97 15.41
N ALA A 22 -9.74 -12.36 16.14
CA ALA A 22 -8.38 -11.85 15.93
C ALA A 22 -7.86 -12.20 14.53
N GLY A 23 -8.09 -13.44 14.06
CA GLY A 23 -7.79 -13.84 12.70
C GLY A 23 -8.56 -13.00 11.67
N ALA A 24 -9.86 -12.82 11.86
CA ALA A 24 -10.69 -12.01 10.98
C ALA A 24 -10.27 -10.53 10.96
N MET A 25 -9.81 -9.95 12.08
CA MET A 25 -9.27 -8.58 12.11
C MET A 25 -7.96 -8.46 11.34
N VAL A 26 -7.04 -9.42 11.52
CA VAL A 26 -5.74 -9.42 10.85
C VAL A 26 -5.89 -9.61 9.34
N PHE A 27 -6.68 -10.59 8.91
CA PHE A 27 -6.82 -10.96 7.51
C PHE A 27 -7.92 -10.19 6.79
N GLY A 28 -8.91 -9.67 7.51
CA GLY A 28 -10.04 -8.94 6.94
C GLY A 28 -9.60 -7.71 6.16
N GLY A 29 -8.51 -7.05 6.58
CA GLY A 29 -7.91 -5.96 5.83
C GLY A 29 -7.27 -6.40 4.50
N VAL A 30 -6.78 -7.64 4.38
CA VAL A 30 -6.10 -8.15 3.18
C VAL A 30 -7.08 -8.68 2.13
N VAL A 31 -8.21 -9.24 2.55
CA VAL A 31 -9.20 -9.88 1.67
C VAL A 31 -9.60 -9.02 0.45
N PRO A 32 -9.87 -7.71 0.57
CA PRO A 32 -10.24 -6.86 -0.57
C PRO A 32 -9.13 -6.73 -1.64
N TYR A 33 -7.87 -6.92 -1.27
CA TYR A 33 -6.73 -6.80 -2.19
C TYR A 33 -6.50 -8.06 -3.02
N ILE A 34 -7.05 -9.22 -2.62
CA ILE A 34 -6.94 -10.48 -3.35
C ILE A 34 -7.62 -10.43 -4.73
N PRO A 35 -8.91 -10.00 -4.86
CA PRO A 35 -9.53 -9.86 -6.18
C PRO A 35 -8.81 -8.79 -7.01
N GLN A 36 -8.38 -7.68 -6.38
CA GLN A 36 -7.65 -6.62 -7.05
C GLN A 36 -6.30 -7.10 -7.62
N TYR A 37 -5.56 -7.91 -6.86
CA TYR A 37 -4.32 -8.55 -7.30
C TYR A 37 -4.55 -9.46 -8.52
N ARG A 38 -5.61 -10.27 -8.48
CA ARG A 38 -5.97 -11.18 -9.59
C ARG A 38 -6.33 -10.41 -10.86
N ASP A 39 -7.09 -9.33 -10.74
CA ASP A 39 -7.51 -8.52 -11.88
C ASP A 39 -6.31 -7.85 -12.56
N ILE A 40 -5.39 -7.26 -11.80
CA ILE A 40 -4.18 -6.64 -12.38
C ILE A 40 -3.30 -7.70 -13.05
N ARG A 41 -3.11 -8.86 -12.40
CA ARG A 41 -2.34 -9.96 -13.00
C ARG A 41 -2.96 -10.46 -14.30
N ARG A 42 -4.29 -10.51 -14.39
CA ARG A 42 -5.01 -10.98 -15.59
C ARG A 42 -5.02 -9.96 -16.71
N THR A 43 -5.21 -8.69 -16.39
CA THR A 43 -5.35 -7.60 -17.37
C THR A 43 -4.02 -7.08 -17.90
N GLN A 44 -2.91 -7.32 -17.18
CA GLN A 44 -1.57 -6.79 -17.52
C GLN A 44 -1.58 -5.27 -17.79
N ASN A 45 -2.55 -4.56 -17.21
CA ASN A 45 -2.75 -3.12 -17.38
C ASN A 45 -2.79 -2.48 -16.00
N ALA A 46 -1.73 -1.76 -15.64
CA ALA A 46 -1.59 -1.08 -14.36
C ALA A 46 -2.13 0.37 -14.37
N ASP A 47 -2.67 0.85 -15.49
CA ASP A 47 -3.11 2.25 -15.65
C ASP A 47 -4.27 2.64 -14.72
N GLY A 48 -5.05 1.67 -14.25
CA GLY A 48 -6.15 1.90 -13.30
C GLY A 48 -5.75 1.92 -11.83
N PHE A 49 -4.53 1.53 -11.47
CA PHE A 49 -4.06 1.41 -10.08
C PHE A 49 -2.93 2.41 -9.81
N SER A 50 -3.19 3.35 -8.90
CA SER A 50 -2.23 4.40 -8.57
C SER A 50 -1.21 3.87 -7.56
N THR A 51 0.05 3.73 -7.98
CA THR A 51 1.21 3.38 -7.13
C THR A 51 1.32 4.30 -5.91
N TYR A 52 0.84 5.55 -6.03
CA TYR A 52 0.78 6.52 -4.95
C TYR A 52 -0.12 6.07 -3.80
N VAL A 53 -1.29 5.50 -4.11
CA VAL A 53 -2.22 5.01 -3.09
C VAL A 53 -1.53 3.90 -2.30
N CYS A 54 -0.98 2.89 -3.00
CA CYS A 54 -0.23 1.81 -2.36
C CYS A 54 0.89 2.32 -1.44
N LEU A 55 1.62 3.35 -1.85
CA LEU A 55 2.67 3.91 -1.01
C LEU A 55 2.14 4.70 0.20
N VAL A 56 1.07 5.47 0.03
CA VAL A 56 0.41 6.15 1.15
C VAL A 56 -0.08 5.13 2.19
N LEU A 57 -0.62 3.98 1.74
CA LEU A 57 -1.02 2.88 2.62
C LEU A 57 0.18 2.26 3.35
N LEU A 58 1.31 2.12 2.66
CA LEU A 58 2.54 1.60 3.24
C LEU A 58 3.06 2.55 4.34
N VAL A 59 3.06 3.86 4.07
CA VAL A 59 3.38 4.91 5.05
C VAL A 59 2.42 4.86 6.23
N ALA A 60 1.10 4.73 6.01
CA ALA A 60 0.11 4.61 7.08
C ALA A 60 0.39 3.42 8.00
N ASN A 61 0.70 2.25 7.44
CA ASN A 61 1.05 1.06 8.22
C ASN A 61 2.37 1.23 8.98
N ILE A 62 3.37 1.91 8.41
CA ILE A 62 4.61 2.26 9.10
C ILE A 62 4.33 3.18 10.29
N LEU A 63 3.52 4.24 10.10
CA LEU A 63 3.15 5.15 11.18
C LEU A 63 2.40 4.44 12.31
N ARG A 64 1.55 3.45 11.99
CA ARG A 64 0.90 2.58 12.99
C ARG A 64 1.91 1.76 13.80
N ILE A 65 2.89 1.17 13.12
CA ILE A 65 3.95 0.42 13.79
C ILE A 65 4.78 1.35 14.69
N LEU A 66 5.11 2.56 14.23
CA LEU A 66 5.82 3.56 15.03
C LEU A 66 4.99 4.06 16.23
N PHE A 67 3.69 4.27 16.04
CA PHE A 67 2.77 4.61 17.12
C PHE A 67 2.72 3.52 18.21
N TRP A 68 2.77 2.25 17.82
CA TRP A 68 2.82 1.13 18.77
C TRP A 68 4.03 1.19 19.69
N PHE A 69 5.19 1.66 19.19
CA PHE A 69 6.39 1.83 20.02
C PHE A 69 6.21 2.94 21.07
N GLY A 70 5.49 4.01 20.75
CA GLY A 70 5.20 5.11 21.69
C GLY A 70 4.10 4.78 22.71
N ARG A 71 3.03 4.11 22.27
CA ARG A 71 2.00 3.51 23.15
C ARG A 71 1.71 2.09 22.71
N ARG A 72 2.01 1.13 23.59
CA ARG A 72 1.67 -0.28 23.34
C ARG A 72 0.15 -0.45 23.34
N PHE A 73 -0.43 -0.61 22.16
CA PHE A 73 -1.81 -1.08 21.99
C PHE A 73 -1.83 -2.60 21.79
N GLU A 74 -3.02 -3.20 21.72
CA GLU A 74 -3.20 -4.66 21.62
C GLU A 74 -2.44 -5.29 20.45
N ALA A 75 -1.72 -6.39 20.73
CA ALA A 75 -0.91 -7.14 19.76
C ALA A 75 -1.62 -7.53 18.42
N PRO A 76 -2.94 -7.81 18.37
CA PRO A 76 -3.63 -8.16 17.12
C PRO A 76 -3.54 -7.07 16.04
N LEU A 77 -3.64 -5.79 16.42
CA LEU A 77 -3.59 -4.67 15.47
C LEU A 77 -2.16 -4.47 14.90
N LEU A 78 -1.14 -4.89 15.64
CA LEU A 78 0.24 -4.87 15.17
C LEU A 78 0.44 -5.95 14.12
N TRP A 79 -0.05 -7.16 14.40
CA TRP A 79 -0.01 -8.26 13.44
C TRP A 79 -0.82 -7.94 12.17
N GLN A 80 -1.96 -7.28 12.31
CA GLN A 80 -2.73 -6.73 11.19
C GLN A 80 -1.87 -5.78 10.34
N SER A 81 -1.19 -4.82 10.96
CA SER A 81 -0.38 -3.83 10.23
C SER A 81 0.81 -4.48 9.52
N ILE A 82 1.45 -5.50 10.12
CA ILE A 82 2.54 -6.26 9.51
C ILE A 82 2.05 -7.05 8.30
N VAL A 83 0.96 -7.82 8.46
CA VAL A 83 0.36 -8.62 7.38
C VAL A 83 -0.13 -7.73 6.23
N MET A 84 -0.75 -6.59 6.55
CA MET A 84 -1.16 -5.58 5.58
C MET A 84 0.03 -4.97 4.84
N THR A 85 1.11 -4.64 5.55
CA THR A 85 2.36 -4.14 4.94
C THR A 85 2.94 -5.16 3.94
N GLY A 86 2.97 -6.44 4.31
CA GLY A 86 3.41 -7.51 3.41
C GLY A 86 2.54 -7.61 2.15
N ALA A 87 1.22 -7.58 2.30
CA ALA A 87 0.28 -7.58 1.17
C ALA A 87 0.47 -6.36 0.26
N MET A 88 0.69 -5.18 0.84
CA MET A 88 0.96 -3.95 0.09
C MET A 88 2.26 -4.01 -0.70
N LEU A 89 3.34 -4.56 -0.13
CA LEU A 89 4.60 -4.76 -0.84
C LEU A 89 4.46 -5.75 -2.00
N LEU A 90 3.69 -6.83 -1.82
CA LEU A 90 3.40 -7.79 -2.89
C LEU A 90 2.61 -7.13 -4.02
N MET A 91 1.60 -6.33 -3.68
CA MET A 91 0.82 -5.59 -4.65
C MET A 91 1.67 -4.58 -5.41
N LEU A 92 2.52 -3.83 -4.70
CA LEU A 92 3.47 -2.88 -5.28
C LEU A 92 4.41 -3.58 -6.25
N LYS A 93 4.98 -4.73 -5.88
CA LYS A 93 5.85 -5.53 -6.75
C LYS A 93 5.15 -5.93 -8.04
N LEU A 94 3.92 -6.43 -7.96
CA LEU A 94 3.17 -6.82 -9.14
C LEU A 94 2.85 -5.62 -10.04
N CYS A 95 2.47 -4.48 -9.46
CA CYS A 95 2.19 -3.28 -10.22
C CYS A 95 3.43 -2.71 -10.93
N THR A 96 4.61 -2.76 -10.30
CA THR A 96 5.85 -2.31 -10.92
C THR A 96 6.31 -3.25 -12.03
N GLU A 97 6.17 -4.57 -11.85
CA GLU A 97 6.45 -5.57 -12.91
C GLU A 97 5.57 -5.35 -14.15
N VAL A 98 4.25 -5.15 -13.96
CA VAL A 98 3.32 -4.89 -15.08
C VAL A 98 3.62 -3.57 -15.78
N ARG A 99 3.92 -2.51 -15.03
CA ARG A 99 4.29 -1.20 -15.60
C ARG A 99 5.62 -1.27 -16.36
N ALA A 100 6.62 -1.97 -15.85
CA ALA A 100 7.89 -2.18 -16.56
C ALA A 100 7.67 -2.93 -17.88
N ALA A 101 6.80 -3.95 -17.89
CA ALA A 101 6.44 -4.69 -19.09
C ALA A 101 5.68 -3.82 -20.13
N SER A 102 4.78 -2.95 -19.67
CA SER A 102 4.04 -2.04 -20.57
C SER A 102 4.94 -0.96 -21.16
N GLU A 103 5.84 -0.36 -20.39
CA GLU A 103 6.82 0.62 -20.89
C GLU A 103 7.76 0.00 -21.93
N LEU A 104 8.20 -1.24 -21.72
CA LEU A 104 9.05 -1.95 -22.67
C LEU A 104 8.31 -2.22 -23.99
N SER A 105 7.03 -2.59 -23.90
CA SER A 105 6.16 -2.81 -25.06
C SER A 105 5.90 -1.51 -25.84
N ALA A 106 5.63 -0.41 -25.13
CA ALA A 106 5.48 0.91 -25.74
C ALA A 106 6.75 1.35 -26.47
N ARG A 107 7.93 1.23 -25.83
CA ARG A 107 9.22 1.53 -26.46
C ARG A 107 9.43 0.70 -27.73
N ARG A 108 9.12 -0.61 -27.70
CA ARG A 108 9.23 -1.47 -28.88
C ARG A 108 8.36 -0.99 -30.04
N HIS A 109 7.13 -0.56 -29.78
CA HIS A 109 6.26 0.02 -30.80
C HIS A 109 6.80 1.34 -31.36
N PHE A 110 7.35 2.21 -30.51
CA PHE A 110 8.02 3.44 -30.96
C PHE A 110 9.22 3.15 -31.87
N PHE A 111 10.08 2.17 -31.52
CA PHE A 111 11.21 1.78 -32.36
C PHE A 111 10.77 1.15 -33.69
N ALA A 112 9.76 0.27 -33.69
CA ALA A 112 9.22 -0.31 -34.91
C ALA A 112 8.54 0.73 -35.83
N ALA A 113 7.96 1.79 -35.26
CA ALA A 113 7.40 2.91 -36.02
C ALA A 113 8.48 3.86 -36.57
N ALA A 114 9.63 3.96 -35.90
CA ALA A 114 10.77 4.74 -36.36
C ALA A 114 11.54 4.04 -37.50
N ASP A 115 11.62 2.70 -37.47
CA ASP A 115 12.26 1.88 -38.52
C ASP A 115 11.50 1.93 -39.87
N ASN A 116 10.22 2.30 -39.85
CA ASN A 116 9.39 2.44 -41.05
C ASN A 116 9.45 3.86 -41.68
N LYS A 117 10.26 4.77 -41.11
CA LYS A 117 10.47 6.13 -41.61
C LYS A 117 11.96 6.38 -41.85
N ASP A 118 12.49 5.78 -42.91
CA ASP A 118 13.68 6.30 -43.57
C ASP A 118 13.31 7.57 -44.35
N GLU A 119 13.19 8.71 -43.65
CA GLU A 119 13.59 10.01 -44.22
C GLU A 119 13.81 11.05 -43.11
N GLU A 120 15.09 11.36 -42.93
CA GLU A 120 15.66 12.64 -42.48
C GLU A 120 14.92 13.45 -41.39
N THR A 121 15.47 13.44 -40.17
CA THR A 121 15.89 14.63 -39.41
C THR A 121 15.59 14.56 -37.90
N LYS A 122 16.67 14.72 -37.13
CA LYS A 122 16.77 15.01 -35.68
C LYS A 122 16.36 13.90 -34.72
N VAL A 123 17.38 13.12 -34.35
CA VAL A 123 17.55 12.52 -33.02
C VAL A 123 17.05 13.51 -31.94
N PRO A 124 15.96 13.23 -31.18
CA PRO A 124 15.68 14.02 -30.01
C PRO A 124 16.78 13.73 -28.97
N PRO A 125 17.39 14.75 -28.36
CA PRO A 125 18.52 14.53 -27.48
C PRO A 125 18.05 13.68 -26.30
N ARG A 126 18.82 12.63 -25.98
CA ARG A 126 18.89 12.12 -24.62
C ARG A 126 19.12 13.34 -23.73
N ARG A 127 18.12 13.72 -22.93
CA ARG A 127 18.31 14.61 -21.80
C ARG A 127 18.52 13.74 -20.56
N PRO A 128 19.77 13.40 -20.21
CA PRO A 128 20.07 13.03 -18.86
C PRO A 128 20.22 14.33 -18.04
N HIS A 129 19.70 14.30 -16.82
CA HIS A 129 20.01 15.19 -15.71
C HIS A 129 19.04 16.37 -15.49
N LEU A 130 18.28 16.23 -14.38
CA LEU A 130 17.50 17.25 -13.68
C LEU A 130 16.22 17.77 -14.35
N ASP A 131 15.26 16.88 -14.61
CA ASP A 131 13.86 17.25 -14.41
C ASP A 131 13.50 16.89 -12.96
N PHE A 132 13.55 17.87 -12.06
CA PHE A 132 12.88 17.82 -10.75
C PHE A 132 11.37 17.97 -10.97
N ASP A 133 10.82 17.08 -11.79
CA ASP A 133 9.39 17.02 -12.02
C ASP A 133 8.82 16.11 -10.93
N PRO A 134 8.07 16.63 -9.94
CA PRO A 134 7.49 15.82 -8.87
C PRO A 134 6.59 14.69 -9.40
N ARG A 135 6.16 14.79 -10.67
CA ARG A 135 5.43 13.73 -11.40
C ARG A 135 6.32 12.53 -11.79
N HIS A 136 7.61 12.75 -12.04
CA HIS A 136 8.60 11.72 -12.34
C HIS A 136 9.30 11.19 -11.08
N PHE A 137 9.26 11.96 -9.97
CA PHE A 137 9.82 11.56 -8.69
C PHE A 137 9.21 10.28 -8.11
N TRP A 138 8.05 9.83 -8.62
CA TRP A 138 7.41 8.57 -8.21
C TRP A 138 7.29 7.53 -9.32
N HIS A 139 7.90 7.76 -10.48
CA HIS A 139 7.86 6.88 -11.66
C HIS A 139 9.12 6.02 -11.75
N TRP A 140 9.55 5.49 -10.60
CA TRP A 140 10.81 4.76 -10.51
C TRP A 140 10.71 3.42 -11.24
N SER A 141 11.69 3.12 -12.09
CA SER A 141 11.64 1.96 -13.00
C SER A 141 11.81 0.61 -12.30
N SER A 142 12.23 0.60 -11.03
CA SER A 142 12.52 -0.62 -10.28
C SER A 142 11.80 -0.65 -8.93
N PHE A 143 11.26 -1.82 -8.58
CA PHE A 143 10.71 -2.11 -7.25
C PHE A 143 11.72 -1.82 -6.13
N ALA A 144 13.02 -2.04 -6.39
CA ALA A 144 14.08 -1.84 -5.43
C ALA A 144 14.15 -0.39 -4.94
N ASP A 145 13.97 0.58 -5.86
CA ASP A 145 14.03 1.99 -5.51
C ASP A 145 12.88 2.33 -4.55
N TYR A 146 11.66 1.84 -4.82
CA TYR A 146 10.52 2.05 -3.93
C TYR A 146 10.76 1.47 -2.54
N VAL A 147 11.29 0.25 -2.45
CA VAL A 147 11.62 -0.37 -1.16
C VAL A 147 12.69 0.43 -0.42
N GLN A 148 13.72 0.91 -1.12
CA GLN A 148 14.78 1.69 -0.51
C GLN A 148 14.28 3.04 0.03
N CYS A 149 13.39 3.73 -0.70
CA CYS A 149 12.74 4.94 -0.21
C CYS A 149 11.89 4.67 1.03
N VAL A 150 11.11 3.60 1.01
CA VAL A 150 10.27 3.20 2.14
C VAL A 150 11.14 2.85 3.35
N LEU A 151 12.20 2.07 3.18
CA LEU A 151 13.12 1.72 4.26
C LEU A 151 13.84 2.95 4.81
N ALA A 152 14.28 3.87 3.95
CA ALA A 152 14.89 5.14 4.37
C ALA A 152 13.90 5.99 5.16
N PHE A 153 12.65 6.08 4.70
CA PHE A 153 11.57 6.77 5.41
C PHE A 153 11.27 6.10 6.76
N THR A 154 11.16 4.77 6.82
CA THR A 154 10.96 4.02 8.06
C THR A 154 12.10 4.25 9.04
N GLY A 155 13.36 4.22 8.57
CA GLY A 155 14.53 4.49 9.40
C GLY A 155 14.55 5.92 9.94
N ALA A 156 14.30 6.92 9.09
CA ALA A 156 14.26 8.31 9.49
C ALA A 156 13.09 8.61 10.45
N ALA A 157 11.88 8.16 10.12
CA ALA A 157 10.70 8.33 10.97
C ALA A 157 10.85 7.56 12.28
N GLY A 158 11.43 6.36 12.26
CA GLY A 158 11.75 5.58 13.45
C GLY A 158 12.79 6.26 14.34
N TYR A 159 13.83 6.84 13.75
CA TYR A 159 14.84 7.61 14.47
C TYR A 159 14.24 8.86 15.13
N ILE A 160 13.44 9.63 14.39
CA ILE A 160 12.72 10.81 14.92
C ILE A 160 11.78 10.40 16.06
N THR A 161 11.05 9.28 15.88
CA THR A 161 10.15 8.74 16.89
C THR A 161 10.89 8.31 18.15
N TYR A 162 12.04 7.66 18.01
CA TYR A 162 12.88 7.26 19.13
C TYR A 162 13.34 8.47 19.95
N LEU A 163 13.79 9.55 19.29
CA LEU A 163 14.20 10.77 19.98
C LEU A 163 13.03 11.51 20.65
N SER A 164 11.82 11.36 20.12
CA SER A 164 10.64 12.12 20.53
C SER A 164 9.64 11.29 21.33
N ILE A 165 10.05 10.11 21.81
CA ILE A 165 9.15 9.13 22.44
C ILE A 165 8.58 9.61 23.79
N ASP A 166 9.32 10.45 24.51
CA ASP A 166 8.89 11.03 25.79
C ASP A 166 7.80 12.10 25.61
N SER A 167 7.61 12.63 24.39
CA SER A 167 6.61 13.66 24.12
C SER A 167 5.26 13.05 23.73
N ALA A 168 4.28 13.15 24.64
CA ALA A 168 2.92 12.66 24.40
C ALA A 168 2.27 13.32 23.15
N MET A 169 2.49 14.62 22.94
CA MET A 169 1.96 15.36 21.78
C MET A 169 2.47 14.78 20.46
N PHE A 170 3.73 14.36 20.41
CA PHE A 170 4.32 13.76 19.21
C PHE A 170 3.73 12.38 18.94
N VAL A 171 3.60 11.54 19.97
CA VAL A 171 3.01 10.20 19.81
C VAL A 171 1.54 10.30 19.40
N GLU A 172 0.77 11.24 19.95
CA GLU A 172 -0.63 11.45 19.56
C GLU A 172 -0.80 11.95 18.14
N THR A 173 0.04 12.89 17.69
CA THR A 173 0.00 13.39 16.31
C THR A 173 0.39 12.30 15.31
N LEU A 174 1.37 11.44 15.62
CA LEU A 174 1.67 10.25 14.83
C LEU A 174 0.47 9.31 14.70
N GLY A 175 -0.21 9.01 15.81
CA GLY A 175 -1.41 8.18 15.81
C GLY A 175 -2.55 8.78 14.98
N PHE A 176 -2.78 10.10 15.12
CA PHE A 176 -3.77 10.82 14.33
C PHE A 176 -3.46 10.77 12.83
N LEU A 177 -2.20 10.99 12.45
CA LEU A 177 -1.75 10.89 11.06
C LEU A 177 -1.94 9.47 10.52
N ALA A 178 -1.65 8.43 11.30
CA ALA A 178 -1.82 7.05 10.88
C ALA A 178 -3.30 6.74 10.55
N VAL A 179 -4.23 7.17 11.41
CA VAL A 179 -5.68 7.00 11.20
C VAL A 179 -6.18 7.85 10.03
N LEU A 180 -5.65 9.08 9.87
CA LEU A 180 -6.01 9.95 8.76
C LEU A 180 -5.62 9.35 7.41
N LEU A 181 -4.39 8.82 7.29
CA LEU A 181 -3.93 8.17 6.06
C LEU A 181 -4.74 6.91 5.75
N GLU A 182 -5.16 6.16 6.78
CA GLU A 182 -6.06 5.03 6.61
C GLU A 182 -7.44 5.47 6.11
N ALA A 183 -8.02 6.52 6.68
CA ALA A 183 -9.30 7.07 6.22
C ALA A 183 -9.23 7.55 4.75
N MET A 184 -8.06 8.05 4.31
CA MET A 184 -7.85 8.46 2.92
C MET A 184 -7.89 7.29 1.92
N MET A 185 -7.82 6.03 2.35
CA MET A 185 -7.93 4.87 1.44
C MET A 185 -9.29 4.81 0.72
N GLY A 186 -10.37 5.29 1.35
CA GLY A 186 -11.71 5.33 0.74
C GLY A 186 -11.91 6.45 -0.27
N VAL A 187 -11.09 7.50 -0.22
CA VAL A 187 -11.20 8.69 -1.08
C VAL A 187 -11.00 8.39 -2.57
N PRO A 188 -9.96 7.66 -3.01
CA PRO A 188 -9.79 7.38 -4.44
C PRO A 188 -10.93 6.54 -5.01
N GLN A 189 -11.49 5.60 -4.24
CA GLN A 189 -12.67 4.83 -4.64
C GLN A 189 -13.91 5.73 -4.75
N LEU A 190 -14.12 6.64 -3.79
CA LEU A 190 -15.22 7.61 -3.81
C LEU A 190 -15.09 8.60 -4.97
N CYS A 191 -13.89 9.11 -5.25
CA CYS A 191 -13.63 10.01 -6.38
C CYS A 191 -13.89 9.32 -7.72
N ARG A 192 -13.52 8.03 -7.86
CA ARG A 192 -13.80 7.27 -9.08
C ARG A 192 -15.30 7.05 -9.26
N ASN A 193 -16.01 6.68 -8.20
CA ASN A 193 -17.47 6.53 -8.21
C ASN A 193 -18.17 7.85 -8.58
N HIS A 194 -17.75 8.97 -7.99
CA HIS A 194 -18.29 10.30 -8.27
C HIS A 194 -18.03 10.74 -9.71
N ARG A 195 -16.85 10.46 -10.26
CA ARG A 195 -16.48 10.82 -11.65
C ARG A 195 -17.21 9.97 -12.69
N HIS A 196 -17.50 8.71 -12.39
CA HIS A 196 -18.20 7.81 -13.31
C HIS A 196 -19.73 7.87 -13.19
N ARG A 197 -20.29 8.62 -12.22
CA ARG A 197 -21.75 8.68 -11.91
C ARG A 197 -22.42 7.29 -11.87
N SER A 198 -21.68 6.24 -11.54
CA SER A 198 -22.15 4.86 -11.60
C SER A 198 -21.65 4.12 -10.38
N THR A 199 -22.59 3.63 -9.58
CA THR A 199 -22.37 2.82 -8.37
C THR A 199 -22.01 1.36 -8.67
N GLU A 200 -21.63 1.04 -9.91
CA GLU A 200 -21.34 -0.34 -10.34
C GLU A 200 -20.16 -0.99 -9.60
N GLY A 201 -19.28 -0.22 -8.98
CA GLY A 201 -18.12 -0.73 -8.22
C GLY A 201 -18.37 -1.03 -6.73
N MET A 202 -19.60 -0.89 -6.24
CA MET A 202 -19.93 -1.02 -4.80
C MET A 202 -20.73 -2.31 -4.53
N ARG A 203 -20.17 -3.45 -4.93
CA ARG A 203 -20.62 -4.80 -4.55
C ARG A 203 -19.46 -5.60 -3.98
#